data_AF-A0A5P8YZM7-F1
#
_entry.id   AF-A0A5P8YZM7-F1
#
_cell.length_a   1.000
_cell.length_b   1.000
_cell.length_c   1.000
_cell.angle_alpha   90.00
_cell.angle_beta   90.00
_cell.angle_gamma   90.00
#
_symmetry.space_group_name_H-M   'P 1'
#
loop_
_entity.id
_entity.type
_entity.pdbx_description
1 polymer ?
#
loop_
_entity_poly.entity_id
_entity_poly.type
_entity_poly.pdbx_seq_one_letter_code
_entity_poly.pdbx_strand_id
1 'polypeptide(L)'
;MTQNAATRIDADANAFQGPHWTPALIAELESAGTNGNVGSTLVSESPRARVWLIEMQPGDRLPFHTHMLDYFWVATTPGRARSRFSDGTVSEMDYEVGTTKHFTFAKGESMTHDLENIGDTVLCFTTVEYLDSANAPLF
;
A
#
# COMPACT_ATOMS: atom_id res chain seq x y z
N MET A 1 27.65 -9.11 -15.21
CA MET A 1 26.24 -9.31 -15.58
C MET A 1 25.67 -10.39 -14.68
N THR A 2 25.12 -9.99 -13.54
CA THR A 2 24.44 -10.90 -12.63
C THR A 2 22.96 -10.53 -12.70
N GLN A 3 22.17 -11.42 -13.30
CA GLN A 3 20.72 -11.34 -13.28
C GLN A 3 20.27 -11.44 -11.82
N ASN A 4 19.72 -10.35 -11.28
CA ASN A 4 18.94 -10.42 -10.06
C ASN A 4 17.69 -11.23 -10.38
N ALA A 5 17.61 -12.43 -9.81
CA ALA A 5 16.39 -13.20 -9.78
C ALA A 5 15.34 -12.37 -9.03
N ALA A 6 14.35 -11.88 -9.78
CA ALA A 6 13.10 -11.44 -9.19
C ALA A 6 12.58 -12.61 -8.35
N THR A 7 12.42 -12.40 -7.06
CA THR A 7 11.74 -13.35 -6.17
C THR A 7 10.34 -13.51 -6.74
N ARG A 8 10.12 -14.58 -7.50
CA ARG A 8 8.78 -15.01 -7.87
C ARG A 8 8.08 -15.25 -6.55
N ILE A 9 7.03 -14.46 -6.29
CA ILE A 9 6.13 -14.76 -5.20
C ILE A 9 5.51 -16.10 -5.59
N ASP A 10 6.00 -17.19 -4.98
CA ASP A 10 5.36 -18.51 -5.05
C ASP A 10 4.07 -18.43 -4.21
N ALA A 11 3.17 -17.55 -4.63
CA ALA A 11 1.82 -17.52 -4.11
C ALA A 11 1.16 -18.81 -4.59
N ASP A 12 0.58 -19.54 -3.64
CA ASP A 12 -0.25 -20.69 -3.92
C ASP A 12 -1.26 -20.29 -5.02
N ALA A 13 -1.44 -21.08 -6.08
CA ALA A 13 -2.28 -20.68 -7.24
C ALA A 13 -3.75 -20.40 -6.84
N ASN A 14 -4.11 -20.77 -5.60
CA ASN A 14 -5.39 -20.48 -4.98
C ASN A 14 -5.45 -19.13 -4.23
N ALA A 15 -4.33 -18.48 -3.93
CA ALA A 15 -4.26 -17.27 -3.11
C ALA A 15 -5.00 -16.07 -3.75
N PHE A 16 -5.03 -16.00 -5.08
CA PHE A 16 -5.72 -14.96 -5.84
C PHE A 16 -7.09 -15.41 -6.37
N GLN A 17 -7.68 -16.46 -5.77
CA GLN A 17 -9.03 -16.90 -6.09
C GLN A 17 -10.05 -16.16 -5.22
N GLY A 18 -11.08 -15.60 -5.84
CA GLY A 18 -12.16 -14.93 -5.10
C GLY A 18 -12.76 -13.75 -5.86
N PRO A 19 -13.87 -13.19 -5.37
CA PRO A 19 -14.62 -12.14 -6.08
C PRO A 19 -13.88 -10.80 -6.15
N HIS A 20 -12.81 -10.63 -5.37
CA HIS A 20 -12.07 -9.38 -5.29
C HIS A 20 -10.83 -9.33 -6.18
N TRP A 21 -10.50 -10.44 -6.83
CA TRP A 21 -9.36 -10.53 -7.74
C TRP A 21 -9.85 -10.57 -9.19
N THR A 22 -9.18 -9.80 -10.05
CA THR A 22 -9.41 -9.82 -11.50
C THR A 22 -8.08 -10.05 -12.21
N PRO A 23 -8.07 -10.58 -13.45
CA PRO A 23 -6.83 -10.71 -14.22
C PRO A 23 -6.05 -9.39 -14.35
N ALA A 24 -6.76 -8.26 -14.45
CA ALA A 24 -6.13 -6.94 -14.51
C ALA A 24 -5.44 -6.56 -13.20
N LEU A 25 -6.05 -6.85 -12.05
CA LEU A 25 -5.44 -6.60 -10.73
C LEU A 25 -4.22 -7.48 -10.50
N ILE A 26 -4.27 -8.75 -10.91
CA ILE A 26 -3.14 -9.66 -10.81
C ILE A 26 -1.98 -9.17 -11.69
N ALA A 27 -2.26 -8.75 -12.92
CA ALA A 27 -1.25 -8.18 -13.81
C ALA A 27 -0.66 -6.85 -13.29
N GLU A 28 -1.48 -5.99 -12.67
CA GLU A 28 -0.99 -4.77 -12.00
C GLU A 28 -0.02 -5.12 -10.86
N LEU A 29 -0.41 -6.07 -9.99
CA LEU A 29 0.38 -6.54 -8.85
C LEU A 29 1.75 -7.09 -9.26
N GLU A 30 1.85 -7.82 -10.38
CA GLU A 30 3.11 -8.39 -10.88
C GLU A 30 4.21 -7.34 -11.10
N SER A 31 3.83 -6.09 -11.38
CA SER A 31 4.75 -4.98 -11.62
C SER A 31 4.87 -4.01 -10.44
N ALA A 32 4.06 -4.16 -9.40
CA ALA A 32 3.91 -3.17 -8.33
C ALA A 32 5.06 -3.15 -7.33
N GLY A 33 5.92 -4.18 -7.29
CA GLY A 33 7.02 -4.32 -6.32
C GLY A 33 8.05 -3.18 -6.32
N THR A 34 8.05 -2.33 -7.36
CA THR A 34 8.89 -1.14 -7.48
C THR A 34 8.10 0.17 -7.42
N ASN A 35 6.79 0.12 -7.20
CA ASN A 35 5.93 1.30 -7.09
C ASN A 35 5.91 1.82 -5.64
N GLY A 36 6.79 2.77 -5.33
CA GLY A 36 6.82 3.41 -4.00
C GLY A 36 5.83 4.55 -3.81
N ASN A 37 4.86 4.75 -4.71
CA ASN A 37 3.85 5.81 -4.56
C ASN A 37 2.81 5.37 -3.54
N VAL A 38 3.15 5.48 -2.26
CA VAL A 38 2.31 5.03 -1.14
C VAL A 38 1.13 5.97 -0.82
N GLY A 39 0.97 7.03 -1.61
CA GLY A 39 -0.23 7.84 -1.62
C GLY A 39 -0.48 8.53 -2.96
N SER A 40 -1.63 9.19 -3.08
CA SER A 40 -2.05 9.88 -4.30
C SER A 40 -1.25 11.15 -4.58
N THR A 41 -0.73 11.81 -3.55
CA THR A 41 0.04 13.06 -3.66
C THR A 41 1.15 13.08 -2.61
N LEU A 42 2.40 13.35 -3.02
CA LEU A 42 3.49 13.70 -2.09
C LEU A 42 3.33 15.16 -1.68
N VAL A 43 3.01 15.41 -0.41
CA VAL A 43 2.70 16.77 0.07
C VAL A 43 3.87 17.43 0.80
N SER A 44 4.84 16.65 1.28
CA SER A 44 6.06 17.18 1.90
C SER A 44 7.19 16.14 1.86
N GLU A 45 8.42 16.62 1.69
CA GLU A 45 9.63 15.82 1.83
C GLU A 45 10.69 16.62 2.60
N SER A 46 11.39 15.93 3.50
CA SER A 46 12.48 16.47 4.31
C SER A 46 13.59 15.43 4.41
N PRO A 47 14.77 15.74 4.98
CA PRO A 47 15.81 14.74 5.21
C PRO A 47 15.40 13.57 6.13
N ARG A 48 14.30 13.70 6.89
CA ARG A 48 13.86 12.67 7.86
C ARG A 48 12.64 11.89 7.41
N ALA A 49 11.78 12.48 6.59
CA ALA A 49 10.49 11.89 6.30
C ALA A 49 9.88 12.40 4.99
N ARG A 50 9.04 11.55 4.40
CA ARG A 50 8.07 11.88 3.34
C ARG A 50 6.66 11.85 3.92
N VAL A 51 5.82 12.78 3.48
CA VAL A 51 4.41 12.85 3.85
C VAL A 51 3.57 12.77 2.60
N TRP A 52 2.67 11.80 2.58
CA TRP A 52 1.74 11.53 1.49
C TRP A 52 0.30 11.75 1.91
N LEU A 53 -0.51 12.22 0.97
CA LEU A 53 -1.96 12.27 1.07
C LEU A 53 -2.57 11.17 0.19
N ILE A 54 -3.52 10.43 0.75
CA ILE A 54 -4.48 9.63 0.00
C ILE A 54 -5.82 10.33 0.13
N GLU A 55 -6.49 10.59 -0.99
CA GLU A 55 -7.88 11.02 -1.06
C GLU A 55 -8.58 10.14 -2.10
N MET A 56 -9.68 9.50 -1.72
CA MET A 56 -10.43 8.57 -2.56
C MET A 56 -11.92 8.85 -2.44
N GLN A 57 -12.59 9.14 -3.55
CA GLN A 57 -14.04 9.13 -3.63
C GLN A 57 -14.59 7.70 -3.43
N PRO A 58 -15.89 7.53 -3.12
CA PRO A 58 -16.53 6.21 -3.15
C PRO A 58 -16.25 5.47 -4.46
N GLY A 59 -15.69 4.26 -4.37
CA GLY A 59 -15.29 3.44 -5.52
C GLY A 59 -13.90 3.74 -6.10
N ASP A 60 -13.23 4.81 -5.67
CA ASP A 60 -11.84 5.07 -6.05
C ASP A 60 -10.89 4.06 -5.39
N ARG A 61 -9.73 3.89 -6.01
CA ARG A 61 -8.68 2.99 -5.54
C ARG A 61 -7.31 3.62 -5.71
N LEU A 62 -6.49 3.56 -4.66
CA LEU A 62 -5.04 3.70 -4.77
C LEU A 62 -4.48 2.38 -5.34
N PRO A 63 -3.81 2.39 -6.51
CA PRO A 63 -3.27 1.18 -7.13
C PRO A 63 -2.28 0.42 -6.24
N PHE A 64 -1.93 -0.80 -6.64
CA PHE A 64 -0.92 -1.58 -5.92
C PHE A 64 0.38 -0.77 -5.79
N HIS A 65 0.85 -0.65 -4.55
CA HIS A 65 2.06 0.07 -4.17
C HIS A 65 2.80 -0.71 -3.09
N THR A 66 4.09 -0.43 -2.95
CA THR A 66 4.98 -1.17 -2.06
C THR A 66 5.56 -0.26 -0.98
N HIS A 67 5.32 -0.65 0.27
CA HIS A 67 5.99 -0.11 1.43
C HIS A 67 7.27 -0.90 1.70
N MET A 68 8.39 -0.21 1.89
CA MET A 68 9.64 -0.80 2.40
C MET A 68 10.31 0.04 3.47
N LEU A 69 9.81 1.25 3.71
CA LEU A 69 10.23 2.12 4.80
C LEU A 69 9.29 1.92 5.99
N ASP A 70 9.82 2.11 7.19
CA ASP A 70 9.01 2.29 8.38
C ASP A 70 8.07 3.46 8.15
N TYR A 71 6.82 3.28 8.54
CA TYR A 71 5.81 4.30 8.31
C TYR A 71 4.66 4.19 9.29
N PHE A 72 3.86 5.25 9.33
CA PHE A 72 2.52 5.18 9.89
C PHE A 72 1.55 5.92 8.98
N TRP A 73 0.28 5.65 9.16
CA TRP A 73 -0.78 6.44 8.58
C TRP A 73 -1.82 6.79 9.63
N VAL A 74 -2.53 7.89 9.39
CA VAL A 74 -3.72 8.29 10.14
C VAL A 74 -4.88 8.50 9.17
N ALA A 75 -6.03 7.91 9.46
CA ALA A 75 -7.27 8.21 8.76
C ALA A 75 -7.75 9.60 9.18
N THR A 76 -7.88 10.53 8.23
CA THR A 76 -8.31 11.92 8.49
C THR A 76 -9.80 12.13 8.22
N THR A 77 -10.47 11.12 7.63
CA THR A 77 -11.93 11.02 7.54
C THR A 77 -12.37 9.62 7.97
N PRO A 78 -13.64 9.43 8.39
CA PRO A 78 -14.17 8.09 8.59
C PRO A 78 -14.54 7.46 7.24
N GLY A 79 -14.61 6.13 7.19
CA GLY A 79 -15.08 5.41 6.02
C GLY A 79 -14.74 3.92 6.06
N ARG A 80 -14.92 3.23 4.94
CA ARG A 80 -14.67 1.79 4.82
C ARG A 80 -13.78 1.51 3.62
N ALA A 81 -12.73 0.71 3.80
CA ALA A 81 -11.83 0.34 2.73
C ALA A 81 -11.65 -1.17 2.60
N ARG A 82 -11.21 -1.59 1.42
CA ARG A 82 -10.68 -2.91 1.13
C ARG A 82 -9.23 -2.81 0.69
N SER A 83 -8.37 -3.67 1.22
CA SER A 83 -7.00 -3.87 0.74
C SER A 83 -6.82 -5.30 0.26
N ARG A 84 -6.15 -5.45 -0.88
CA ARG A 84 -5.67 -6.72 -1.41
C ARG A 84 -4.17 -6.73 -1.29
N PHE A 85 -3.60 -7.82 -0.80
CA PHE A 85 -2.18 -7.94 -0.50
C PHE A 85 -1.49 -8.89 -1.49
N SER A 86 -0.18 -8.75 -1.64
CA SER A 86 0.63 -9.56 -2.54
C SER A 86 0.69 -11.05 -2.17
N ASP A 87 0.30 -11.41 -0.95
CA ASP A 87 0.16 -12.79 -0.49
C ASP A 87 -1.23 -13.40 -0.79
N GLY A 88 -2.11 -12.65 -1.48
CA GLY A 88 -3.47 -13.03 -1.81
C GLY A 88 -4.50 -12.67 -0.75
N THR A 89 -4.07 -12.23 0.44
CA THR A 89 -4.97 -11.80 1.52
C THR A 89 -5.84 -10.62 1.06
N VAL A 90 -7.11 -10.63 1.46
CA VAL A 90 -8.03 -9.50 1.31
C VAL A 90 -8.55 -9.10 2.68
N SER A 91 -8.47 -7.82 3.01
CA SER A 91 -8.95 -7.27 4.27
C SER A 91 -9.92 -6.13 4.00
N GLU A 92 -11.00 -6.07 4.79
CA GLU A 92 -11.89 -4.92 4.85
C GLU A 92 -11.88 -4.33 6.26
N MET A 93 -11.92 -3.02 6.36
CA MET A 93 -11.86 -2.31 7.63
C MET A 93 -12.72 -1.05 7.60
N ASP A 94 -13.43 -0.79 8.69
CA ASP A 94 -14.06 0.49 8.99
C ASP A 94 -13.07 1.37 9.77
N TYR A 95 -13.02 2.65 9.41
CA TYR A 95 -12.11 3.64 9.98
C TYR A 95 -12.91 4.75 10.66
N GLU A 96 -12.46 5.10 11.86
CA GLU A 96 -12.83 6.35 12.53
C GLU A 96 -11.74 7.41 12.29
N VAL A 97 -12.10 8.69 12.39
CA VAL A 97 -11.12 9.78 12.33
C VAL A 97 -10.08 9.58 13.43
N GLY A 98 -8.80 9.63 13.06
CA GLY A 98 -7.68 9.42 13.98
C GLY A 98 -7.23 7.95 14.10
N THR A 99 -7.93 7.00 13.48
CA THR A 99 -7.45 5.61 13.38
C THR A 99 -6.03 5.61 12.83
N THR A 100 -5.09 5.01 13.54
CA THR A 100 -3.66 5.04 13.22
C THR A 100 -3.07 3.63 13.29
N LYS A 101 -2.23 3.26 12.33
CA LYS A 101 -1.39 2.06 12.43
C LYS A 101 0.06 2.38 12.10
N HIS A 102 0.95 1.67 12.78
CA HIS A 102 2.40 1.76 12.61
C HIS A 102 2.93 0.46 12.03
N PHE A 103 3.91 0.57 11.14
CA PHE A 103 4.58 -0.56 10.50
C PHE A 103 6.08 -0.33 10.50
N THR A 104 6.82 -1.43 10.66
CA THR A 104 8.28 -1.46 10.67
C THR A 104 8.74 -2.58 9.74
N PHE A 105 9.78 -2.34 8.97
CA PHE A 105 10.35 -3.30 8.04
C PHE A 105 11.82 -3.56 8.34
N ALA A 106 12.19 -4.82 8.51
CA ALA A 106 13.60 -5.20 8.52
C ALA A 106 14.21 -5.05 7.11
N LYS A 107 15.54 -5.09 7.05
CA LYS A 107 16.25 -5.00 5.77
C LYS A 107 15.82 -6.12 4.82
N GLY A 108 15.34 -5.74 3.64
CA GLY A 108 14.83 -6.65 2.61
C GLY A 108 13.35 -7.00 2.73
N GLU A 109 12.67 -6.59 3.81
CA GLU A 109 11.22 -6.75 3.95
C GLU A 109 10.46 -5.66 3.20
N SER A 110 9.28 -6.00 2.72
CA SER A 110 8.36 -5.07 2.08
C SER A 110 6.92 -5.58 2.16
N MET A 111 5.96 -4.71 1.93
CA MET A 111 4.54 -5.05 1.85
C MET A 111 3.95 -4.39 0.62
N THR A 112 3.37 -5.18 -0.28
CA THR A 112 2.68 -4.68 -1.46
C THR A 112 1.18 -4.91 -1.32
N HIS A 113 0.41 -3.84 -1.50
CA HIS A 113 -1.04 -3.88 -1.41
C HIS A 113 -1.69 -2.73 -2.18
N ASP A 114 -2.98 -2.84 -2.46
CA ASP A 114 -3.82 -1.73 -2.91
C ASP A 114 -4.75 -1.25 -1.79
N LEU A 115 -5.49 -0.17 -2.06
CA LEU A 115 -6.50 0.33 -1.15
C LEU A 115 -7.68 0.90 -1.94
N GLU A 116 -8.85 0.30 -1.78
CA GLU A 116 -10.09 0.67 -2.45
C GLU A 116 -11.07 1.24 -1.42
N ASN A 117 -11.66 2.40 -1.71
CA ASN A 117 -12.77 2.93 -0.93
C ASN A 117 -14.07 2.20 -1.31
N ILE A 118 -14.56 1.36 -0.40
CA ILE A 118 -15.79 0.58 -0.57
C ILE A 118 -16.97 1.17 0.23
N GLY A 119 -16.77 2.34 0.86
CA GLY A 119 -17.79 3.10 1.56
C GLY A 119 -18.53 4.07 0.65
N ASP A 120 -19.28 4.98 1.27
CA ASP A 120 -20.11 6.01 0.63
C ASP A 120 -19.64 7.45 0.93
N THR A 121 -18.52 7.60 1.65
CA THR A 121 -17.88 8.90 1.96
C THR A 121 -16.51 9.02 1.31
N VAL A 122 -16.00 10.25 1.19
CA VAL A 122 -14.60 10.48 0.82
C VAL A 122 -13.69 9.94 1.92
N LEU A 123 -12.78 9.05 1.54
CA LEU A 123 -11.84 8.42 2.45
C LEU A 123 -10.44 9.02 2.27
N CYS A 124 -9.90 9.58 3.35
CA CYS A 124 -8.60 10.26 3.35
C CYS A 124 -7.65 9.68 4.39
N PHE A 125 -6.39 9.57 4.01
CA PHE A 125 -5.29 9.19 4.91
C PHE A 125 -4.12 10.15 4.75
N THR A 126 -3.44 10.45 5.86
CA THR A 126 -2.09 11.03 5.82
C THR A 126 -1.10 9.94 6.20
N THR A 127 -0.15 9.67 5.32
CA THR A 127 0.91 8.66 5.50
C THR A 127 2.25 9.35 5.68
N VAL A 128 3.03 8.92 6.66
CA VAL A 128 4.38 9.44 6.91
C VAL A 128 5.37 8.28 6.85
N GLU A 129 6.28 8.32 5.89
CA GLU A 129 7.40 7.38 5.75
C GLU A 129 8.67 7.97 6.35
N TYR A 130 9.42 7.16 7.10
CA TYR A 130 10.67 7.55 7.72
C TYR A 130 11.86 7.21 6.82
N LEU A 131 12.67 8.21 6.46
CA LEU A 131 13.80 8.03 5.54
C LEU A 131 15.04 7.43 6.21
N ASP A 132 15.04 7.29 7.53
CA ASP A 132 16.07 6.62 8.34
C ASP A 132 15.77 5.12 8.59
N SER A 133 14.88 4.53 7.77
CA SER A 133 14.54 3.11 7.79
C SER A 133 15.70 2.19 7.37
N ALA A 134 15.55 0.88 7.63
CA ALA A 134 16.55 -0.13 7.26
C ALA A 134 16.72 -0.31 5.73
N ASN A 135 15.68 0.00 4.96
CA ASN A 135 15.67 -0.03 3.49
C ASN A 135 15.81 1.39 2.92
N ALA A 136 16.29 1.50 1.67
CA ALA A 136 16.30 2.75 0.93
C ALA A 136 14.94 2.99 0.24
N PRO A 137 14.53 4.25 0.00
CA PRO A 137 13.30 4.55 -0.75
C PRO A 137 13.37 4.04 -2.20
N LEU A 138 12.21 3.75 -2.80
CA LEU A 138 12.09 3.28 -4.19
C LEU A 138 12.35 4.36 -5.27
N PHE A 139 12.39 5.64 -4.90
CA PHE A 139 12.74 6.78 -5.75
C PHE A 139 13.18 7.99 -4.92
#